data_AF-A0A9P8FCS3-F1
#
_entry.id   AF-A0A9P8FCS3-F1
#
_cell.length_a   1.000
_cell.length_b   1.000
_cell.length_c   1.000
_cell.angle_alpha   90.00
_cell.angle_beta   90.00
_cell.angle_gamma   90.00
#
_symmetry.space_group_name_H-M   'P 1'
#
loop_
_entity.id
_entity.type
_entity.pdbx_description
1 polymer ?
#
loop_
_entity_poly.entity_id
_entity_poly.type
_entity_poly.pdbx_seq_one_letter_code
_entity_poly.pdbx_strand_id
1 'polypeptide(L)'
;LPSTLPPSILNPDSDDPSAPPAYVTSGTGFRAHPSAIIAQNKALRDQLDTAASEARTKVRDWRAAIDERELAEKRRKAPGWLDSDAKILRPATTAPPPDTKPGASLLDAEDNNTDALRPQESGNDIGSQMDRAFG
;
A
#
# COMPACT_ATOMS: atom_id res chain seq x y z
N LEU A 1 -56.42 -3.73 51.92
CA LEU A 1 -56.63 -3.49 50.47
C LEU A 1 -55.33 -3.85 49.77
N PRO A 2 -55.28 -4.85 48.87
CA PRO A 2 -54.07 -5.18 48.14
C PRO A 2 -53.73 -4.05 47.15
N SER A 3 -52.45 -3.69 47.07
CA SER A 3 -51.95 -2.63 46.19
C SER A 3 -52.25 -2.97 44.72
N THR A 4 -52.96 -2.07 44.03
CA THR A 4 -53.33 -2.17 42.60
C THR A 4 -52.35 -1.41 41.70
N LEU A 5 -51.20 -0.99 42.21
CA LEU A 5 -50.19 -0.33 41.40
C LEU A 5 -49.44 -1.37 40.56
N PRO A 6 -49.40 -1.22 39.23
CA PRO A 6 -48.57 -2.08 38.39
C PRO A 6 -47.10 -1.97 38.84
N PRO A 7 -46.32 -3.06 38.75
CA PRO A 7 -44.90 -3.02 39.07
C PRO A 7 -44.22 -1.92 38.25
N SER A 8 -43.49 -1.03 38.92
CA SER A 8 -42.81 0.08 38.27
C SER A 8 -41.83 -0.44 37.21
N ILE A 9 -41.99 0.00 35.97
CA ILE A 9 -41.11 -0.35 34.83
C ILE A 9 -39.67 0.15 35.05
N LEU A 10 -39.44 1.01 36.04
CA LEU A 10 -38.12 1.27 36.60
C LEU A 10 -37.70 0.09 37.49
N ASN A 11 -37.32 -1.02 36.87
CA ASN A 11 -36.37 -1.93 37.51
C ASN A 11 -35.00 -1.28 37.35
N PRO A 12 -34.35 -0.77 38.42
CA PRO A 12 -32.93 -0.49 38.36
C PRO A 12 -32.22 -1.84 38.26
N ASP A 13 -31.90 -2.28 37.04
CA ASP A 13 -30.92 -3.37 36.83
C ASP A 13 -29.49 -2.91 37.25
N SER A 14 -29.36 -1.69 37.77
CA SER A 14 -28.15 -1.12 38.35
C SER A 14 -28.07 -1.49 39.83
N ASP A 15 -27.05 -2.26 40.23
CA ASP A 15 -26.66 -2.45 41.64
C ASP A 15 -26.31 -1.12 42.35
N ASP A 16 -26.11 -0.05 41.57
CA ASP A 16 -25.88 1.31 42.05
C ASP A 16 -27.18 2.15 42.01
N PRO A 17 -27.77 2.49 43.18
CA PRO A 17 -28.98 3.31 43.27
C PRO A 17 -28.77 4.76 42.80
N SER A 18 -27.52 5.18 42.57
CA SER A 18 -27.17 6.52 42.06
C SER A 18 -27.17 6.58 40.52
N ALA A 19 -27.14 5.43 39.83
CA ALA A 19 -27.04 5.39 38.38
C ALA A 19 -28.35 5.86 37.71
N PRO A 20 -28.27 6.61 36.59
CA PRO A 20 -29.47 7.06 35.89
C PRO A 20 -30.25 5.85 35.34
N PRO A 21 -31.59 5.88 35.41
CA PRO A 21 -32.44 4.78 34.98
C PRO A 21 -32.25 4.48 33.48
N ALA A 22 -32.20 3.19 33.16
CA ALA A 22 -31.89 2.74 31.82
C ALA A 22 -33.18 2.61 30.98
N TYR A 23 -33.47 3.66 30.22
CA TYR A 23 -34.71 3.81 29.43
C TYR A 23 -34.71 3.06 28.10
N VAL A 24 -33.53 2.78 27.54
CA VAL A 24 -33.41 2.13 26.24
C VAL A 24 -33.15 0.65 26.46
N THR A 25 -34.02 -0.21 25.94
CA THR A 25 -33.86 -1.66 25.92
C THR A 25 -33.68 -2.16 24.49
N SER A 26 -32.74 -3.07 24.30
CA SER A 26 -32.58 -3.87 23.09
C SER A 26 -33.27 -5.22 23.28
N GLY A 27 -33.78 -5.81 22.19
CA GLY A 27 -34.30 -7.18 22.20
C GLY A 27 -33.27 -8.25 22.60
N THR A 28 -31.98 -7.88 22.60
CA THR A 28 -30.87 -8.72 23.08
C THR A 28 -30.59 -8.61 24.58
N GLY A 29 -31.38 -7.83 25.33
CA GLY A 29 -31.21 -7.64 26.77
C GLY A 29 -30.24 -6.51 27.15
N PHE A 30 -29.70 -5.76 26.19
CA PHE A 30 -28.92 -4.56 26.48
C PHE A 30 -29.84 -3.43 26.98
N ARG A 31 -29.56 -2.88 28.15
CA ARG A 31 -30.31 -1.76 28.72
C ARG A 31 -29.36 -0.63 29.07
N ALA A 32 -29.63 0.59 28.59
CA ALA A 32 -28.76 1.73 28.86
C ALA A 32 -29.53 3.05 28.95
N HIS A 33 -28.91 4.03 29.60
CA HIS A 33 -29.35 5.42 29.52
C HIS A 33 -28.93 6.03 28.16
N PRO A 34 -29.75 6.91 27.54
CA PRO A 34 -29.40 7.53 26.25
C PRO A 34 -28.03 8.21 26.22
N SER A 35 -27.61 8.85 27.33
CA SER A 35 -26.28 9.49 27.40
C SER A 35 -25.13 8.48 27.26
N ALA A 36 -25.28 7.28 27.83
CA ALA A 36 -24.27 6.22 27.72
C ALA A 36 -24.16 5.71 26.28
N ILE A 37 -25.29 5.57 25.58
CA ILE A 37 -25.34 5.19 24.17
C ILE A 37 -24.65 6.25 23.31
N ILE A 38 -24.93 7.54 23.54
CA ILE A 38 -24.30 8.64 22.82
C ILE A 38 -22.79 8.64 23.05
N ALA A 39 -22.35 8.47 24.30
CA ALA A 39 -20.94 8.40 24.65
C ALA A 39 -20.24 7.22 23.95
N GLN A 40 -20.85 6.04 23.96
CA GLN A 40 -20.33 4.86 23.26
C GLN A 40 -20.23 5.09 21.76
N ASN A 41 -21.26 5.66 21.12
CA ASN A 41 -21.24 5.97 19.69
C ASN A 41 -20.18 7.01 19.34
N LYS A 42 -19.95 8.00 20.22
CA LYS A 42 -18.88 8.99 20.02
C LYS A 42 -17.50 8.32 20.13
N ALA A 43 -17.28 7.51 21.16
CA ALA A 43 -16.02 6.77 21.34
C ALA A 43 -15.73 5.85 20.14
N LEU A 44 -16.75 5.15 19.61
CA LEU A 44 -16.61 4.31 18.42
C LEU A 44 -16.24 5.13 17.17
N ARG A 45 -16.83 6.31 16.98
CA ARG A 45 -16.45 7.22 15.89
C ARG A 45 -15.00 7.67 16.01
N ASP A 46 -14.61 8.13 17.20
CA ASP A 46 -13.24 8.61 17.46
C ASP A 46 -12.21 7.48 17.19
N GLN A 47 -12.53 6.24 17.57
CA GLN A 47 -11.70 5.07 17.26
C GLN A 47 -11.60 4.78 15.76
N LEU A 48 -12.73 4.84 15.04
CA LEU A 48 -12.74 4.62 13.59
C LEU A 48 -11.93 5.69 12.85
N ASP A 49 -12.06 6.96 13.24
CA ASP A 49 -11.32 8.06 12.66
C ASP A 49 -9.81 7.92 12.93
N THR A 50 -9.45 7.54 14.15
CA THR A 50 -8.06 7.25 14.53
C THR A 50 -7.50 6.11 13.67
N ALA A 51 -8.18 4.97 13.61
CA ALA A 51 -7.77 3.82 12.81
C ALA A 51 -7.63 4.15 11.32
N ALA A 52 -8.55 4.94 10.76
CA ALA A 52 -8.49 5.40 9.38
C ALA A 52 -7.27 6.31 9.13
N SER A 53 -6.97 7.22 10.06
CA SER A 53 -5.80 8.10 9.97
C SER A 53 -4.48 7.32 10.05
N GLU A 54 -4.38 6.34 10.95
CA GLU A 54 -3.21 5.48 11.09
C GLU A 54 -3.00 4.62 9.84
N ALA A 55 -4.06 4.04 9.29
CA ALA A 55 -3.98 3.24 8.06
C ALA A 55 -3.47 4.07 6.88
N ARG A 56 -3.98 5.30 6.70
CA ARG A 56 -3.48 6.22 5.65
C ARG A 56 -2.01 6.57 5.84
N THR A 57 -1.60 6.80 7.08
CA THR A 57 -0.20 7.10 7.42
C THR A 57 0.71 5.92 7.12
N LYS A 58 0.34 4.70 7.56
CA LYS A 58 1.08 3.46 7.28
C LYS A 58 1.24 3.22 5.77
N VAL A 59 0.20 3.44 4.98
CA VAL A 59 0.28 3.31 3.51
C VAL A 59 1.23 4.33 2.90
N ARG A 60 1.17 5.59 3.34
CA ARG A 60 2.08 6.65 2.88
C ARG A 60 3.53 6.29 3.21
N ASP A 61 3.79 5.89 4.45
CA ASP A 61 5.14 5.60 4.93
C ASP A 61 5.73 4.38 4.23
N TRP A 62 4.91 3.36 3.99
CA TRP A 62 5.31 2.19 3.20
C TRP A 62 5.68 2.55 1.76
N ARG A 63 4.91 3.42 1.10
CA ARG A 63 5.24 3.92 -0.25
C ARG A 63 6.54 4.72 -0.25
N ALA A 64 6.70 5.64 0.70
CA ALA A 64 7.92 6.44 0.83
C ALA A 64 9.17 5.56 1.04
N ALA A 65 9.07 4.51 1.86
CA ALA A 65 10.16 3.57 2.08
C ALA A 65 10.53 2.77 0.81
N ILE A 66 9.54 2.42 -0.03
CA ILE A 66 9.79 1.80 -1.34
C ILE A 66 10.54 2.77 -2.24
N ASP A 67 10.04 4.01 -2.37
CA ASP A 67 10.63 5.03 -3.21
C ASP A 67 12.08 5.35 -2.79
N GLU A 68 12.34 5.44 -1.48
CA GLU A 68 13.68 5.64 -0.93
C GLU A 68 14.63 4.48 -1.26
N ARG A 69 14.18 3.23 -1.06
CA ARG A 69 14.97 2.04 -1.41
C ARG A 69 15.24 1.97 -2.91
N GLU A 70 14.25 2.26 -3.74
CA GLU A 70 14.42 2.30 -5.19
C GLU A 70 15.39 3.40 -5.62
N LEU A 71 15.30 4.58 -5.01
CA LEU A 71 16.21 5.69 -5.29
C LEU A 71 17.64 5.33 -4.88
N ALA A 72 17.83 4.69 -3.72
CA ALA A 72 19.13 4.21 -3.26
C ALA A 72 19.70 3.14 -4.21
N GLU A 73 18.89 2.18 -4.65
CA GLU A 73 19.29 1.18 -5.64
C GLU A 73 19.63 1.81 -7.00
N LYS A 74 18.86 2.80 -7.48
CA LYS A 74 19.14 3.55 -8.71
C LYS A 74 20.47 4.31 -8.60
N ARG A 75 20.71 4.99 -7.48
CA ARG A 75 21.98 5.68 -7.18
C ARG A 75 23.16 4.72 -7.09
N ARG A 76 22.95 3.53 -6.52
CA ARG A 76 23.97 2.47 -6.45
C ARG A 76 24.32 1.92 -7.83
N LYS A 77 23.30 1.66 -8.66
CA LYS A 77 23.49 1.07 -10.00
C LYS A 77 24.08 2.04 -11.00
N ALA A 78 23.78 3.34 -10.88
CA ALA A 78 24.23 4.36 -11.82
C ALA A 78 24.78 5.60 -11.07
N PRO A 79 25.93 5.46 -10.38
CA PRO A 79 26.55 6.57 -9.66
C PRO A 79 26.90 7.69 -10.64
N GLY A 80 26.44 8.92 -10.37
CA GLY A 80 26.74 10.09 -11.21
C GLY A 80 25.99 10.18 -12.55
N TRP A 81 25.01 9.32 -12.81
CA TRP A 81 24.17 9.39 -14.02
C TRP A 81 22.74 9.85 -13.73
N LEU A 82 22.18 9.51 -12.55
CA LEU A 82 20.80 9.85 -12.19
C LEU A 82 20.64 11.30 -11.65
N ASP A 83 21.66 11.80 -10.96
CA ASP A 83 21.67 13.10 -10.27
C ASP A 83 22.54 14.14 -11.00
N SER A 84 22.92 13.89 -12.27
CA SER A 84 23.82 14.76 -13.04
C SER A 84 23.15 15.15 -14.36
N ASP A 85 23.09 16.45 -14.68
CA ASP A 85 22.61 17.02 -15.95
C ASP A 85 23.50 16.67 -17.17
N ALA A 86 24.22 15.55 -17.10
CA ALA A 86 25.11 15.07 -18.14
C ALA A 86 24.29 14.55 -19.33
N LYS A 87 23.93 15.45 -20.24
CA LYS A 87 23.39 15.08 -21.56
C LYS A 87 24.47 14.35 -22.35
N ILE A 88 24.24 13.08 -22.71
CA ILE A 88 25.03 12.42 -23.76
C ILE A 88 24.92 13.27 -25.02
N LEU A 89 26.07 13.76 -25.48
CA LEU A 89 26.16 14.38 -26.79
C LEU A 89 25.92 13.30 -27.83
N ARG A 90 24.81 13.40 -28.55
CA ARG A 90 24.64 12.63 -29.78
C ARG A 90 25.61 13.19 -30.82
N PRO A 91 26.39 12.33 -31.51
CA PRO A 91 27.15 12.77 -32.68
C PRO A 91 26.20 13.46 -33.64
N ALA A 92 26.62 14.60 -34.19
CA ALA A 92 25.91 15.19 -35.31
C ALA A 92 25.95 14.15 -36.44
N THR A 93 24.81 13.54 -36.76
CA THR A 93 24.68 12.77 -37.99
C THR A 93 24.83 13.78 -39.12
N THR A 94 26.05 13.94 -39.62
CA THR A 94 26.27 14.43 -40.98
C THR A 94 25.44 13.52 -41.85
N ALA A 95 24.39 14.11 -42.43
CA ALA A 95 23.36 13.42 -43.19
C ALA A 95 23.95 12.30 -44.06
N PRO A 96 23.36 11.10 -44.07
CA PRO A 96 23.63 10.19 -45.17
C PRO A 96 23.05 10.82 -46.46
N PRO A 97 23.68 10.60 -47.63
CA PRO A 97 23.18 11.07 -48.91
C PRO A 97 21.74 10.57 -49.18
N PRO A 98 20.98 11.26 -50.04
CA PRO A 98 19.53 11.11 -50.19
C PRO A 98 19.02 9.78 -50.80
N ASP A 99 19.78 8.68 -50.69
CA ASP A 99 19.48 7.41 -51.38
C ASP A 99 19.44 6.17 -50.46
N THR A 100 19.20 6.33 -49.16
CA THR A 100 18.91 5.19 -48.28
C THR A 100 17.42 5.15 -47.94
N LYS A 101 16.73 4.15 -48.49
CA LYS A 101 15.30 3.86 -48.28
C LYS A 101 14.92 3.88 -46.79
N PRO A 102 13.74 4.37 -46.40
CA PRO A 102 13.30 4.38 -45.01
C PRO A 102 13.03 2.93 -44.58
N GLY A 103 13.93 2.34 -43.78
CA GLY A 103 13.73 0.99 -43.22
C GLY A 103 14.98 0.13 -43.06
N ALA A 104 16.15 0.54 -43.57
CA ALA A 104 17.39 -0.20 -43.33
C ALA A 104 17.98 0.20 -41.96
N SER A 105 17.73 -0.61 -40.94
CA SER A 105 18.42 -0.53 -39.65
C SER A 105 19.89 -0.88 -39.84
N LEU A 106 20.79 -0.05 -39.30
CA LEU A 106 22.26 -0.22 -39.31
C LEU A 106 22.75 -1.54 -38.68
N LEU A 107 21.86 -2.34 -38.10
CA LEU A 107 22.16 -3.64 -37.48
C LEU A 107 22.10 -4.81 -38.48
N ASP A 108 21.68 -4.58 -39.73
CA ASP A 108 21.50 -5.64 -40.76
C ASP A 108 22.76 -5.84 -41.64
N ALA A 109 23.87 -5.16 -41.36
CA ALA A 109 25.04 -5.13 -42.23
C ALA A 109 26.29 -5.86 -41.70
N GLU A 110 26.21 -6.61 -40.60
CA GLU A 110 27.39 -7.27 -40.01
C GLU A 110 27.08 -8.71 -39.58
N ASP A 111 26.66 -9.56 -40.52
CA ASP A 111 26.36 -10.98 -40.28
C ASP A 111 27.56 -11.91 -40.54
N ASN A 112 28.81 -11.47 -40.30
CA ASN A 112 29.98 -12.31 -40.59
C ASN A 112 31.17 -12.26 -39.62
N ASN A 113 31.07 -11.65 -38.42
CA ASN A 113 32.17 -11.80 -37.44
C ASN A 113 31.81 -11.45 -35.97
N THR A 114 31.05 -12.29 -35.27
CA THR A 114 30.91 -12.17 -33.80
C THR A 114 30.85 -13.53 -33.09
N ASP A 115 31.97 -14.27 -33.09
CA ASP A 115 32.16 -15.46 -32.23
C ASP A 115 32.95 -15.17 -30.94
N ALA A 116 33.09 -13.89 -30.53
CA ALA A 116 33.96 -13.53 -29.40
C ALA A 116 33.32 -12.70 -28.28
N LEU A 117 32.04 -12.30 -28.36
CA LEU A 117 31.42 -11.39 -27.38
C LEU A 117 29.96 -11.71 -27.07
N ARG A 118 29.60 -13.00 -26.92
CA ARG A 118 28.32 -13.36 -26.28
C ARG A 118 28.47 -13.31 -24.76
N PRO A 119 27.77 -12.41 -24.03
CA PRO A 119 27.54 -12.63 -22.61
C PRO A 119 26.78 -13.93 -22.46
N GLN A 120 27.31 -14.86 -21.65
CA GLN A 120 26.61 -16.07 -21.24
C GLN A 120 25.22 -15.70 -20.69
N GLU A 121 24.18 -16.21 -21.34
CA GLU A 121 22.79 -16.11 -20.89
C GLU A 121 22.64 -16.83 -19.54
N SER A 122 22.69 -16.08 -18.45
CA SER A 122 22.28 -16.51 -17.10
C SER A 122 20.75 -16.55 -16.96
N GLY A 123 20.04 -17.01 -17.99
CA GLY A 123 18.59 -17.24 -17.98
C GLY A 123 18.21 -18.64 -17.50
N ASN A 124 19.12 -19.61 -17.63
CA ASN A 124 18.87 -21.01 -17.29
C ASN A 124 19.00 -21.33 -15.79
N ASP A 125 19.42 -20.39 -14.96
CA ASP A 125 19.81 -20.68 -13.57
C ASP A 125 18.73 -20.34 -12.52
N ILE A 126 17.67 -19.63 -12.91
CA ILE A 126 16.58 -19.30 -11.96
C ILE A 126 15.65 -20.50 -11.73
N GLY A 127 15.33 -21.25 -12.79
CA GLY A 127 14.47 -22.44 -12.68
C GLY A 127 15.13 -23.57 -11.90
N SER A 128 16.42 -23.82 -12.14
CA SER A 128 17.21 -24.83 -11.43
C SER A 128 17.40 -24.50 -9.94
N GLN A 129 17.54 -23.22 -9.60
CA GLN A 129 17.66 -22.78 -8.21
C GLN A 129 16.34 -22.92 -7.44
N MET A 130 15.18 -22.66 -8.06
CA MET A 130 13.88 -22.88 -7.44
C MET A 130 13.61 -24.36 -7.16
N ASP A 131 13.96 -25.24 -8.09
CA ASP A 131 13.74 -26.69 -7.94
C ASP A 131 14.59 -27.29 -6.81
N ARG A 132 15.81 -26.77 -6.58
CA ARG A 132 16.65 -27.19 -5.44
C ARG A 132 16.14 -26.67 -4.08
N ALA A 133 15.47 -25.53 -4.05
CA ALA A 133 15.01 -24.90 -2.81
C ALA A 133 13.69 -25.50 -2.28
N PHE A 134 12.87 -26.05 -3.18
CA PHE A 134 11.52 -26.51 -2.85
C PHE A 134 11.19 -27.94 -3.30
N GLY A 135 12.10 -28.62 -3.98
CA GLY A 135 11.99 -30.04 -4.37
C GLY A 135 12.39 -31.02 -3.27
#